data_AF-A0A4Y8KXX5-F1
#
_entry.id   AF-A0A4Y8KXX5-F1
#
_cell.length_a   1.000
_cell.length_b   1.000
_cell.length_c   1.000
_cell.angle_alpha   90.00
_cell.angle_beta   90.00
_cell.angle_gamma   90.00
#
_symmetry.space_group_name_H-M   'P 1'
#
loop_
_entity.id
_entity.type
_entity.pdbx_description
1 polymer ?
#
loop_
_entity_poly.entity_id
_entity_poly.type
_entity_poly.pdbx_seq_one_letter_code
_entity_poly.pdbx_strand_id
1 'polypeptide(L)'
;MENDLSQNIVFSKNVVEFVAVGVQFCSFLETYEEQTATDLSGKLTKLLPLLYLKGTLLPELEVEYDIYPEVSVTEEDYENIVTRLYSTFKSNDTYLEVFLEDMKYSDTPISASISEDLADIYQDIKNFISVYQQGLDETMYEALFTCYDNFKLYWGQKLVNVLRALHSIRYTMTDDNEEDDSLPENIQAEW
;
A
#
# COMPACT_ATOMS: atom_id res chain seq x y z
N MET A 1 13.07 -32.19 21.66
CA MET A 1 12.82 -31.03 20.80
C MET A 1 11.96 -30.07 21.60
N GLU A 2 12.60 -29.30 22.47
CA GLU A 2 11.96 -28.10 23.02
C GLU A 2 12.06 -27.06 21.90
N ASN A 3 11.02 -26.99 21.06
CA ASN A 3 10.89 -25.85 20.17
C ASN A 3 10.35 -24.73 21.03
N ASP A 4 11.26 -23.86 21.43
CA ASP A 4 11.01 -22.72 22.29
C ASP A 4 9.99 -21.81 21.59
N LEU A 5 8.74 -21.87 22.05
CA LEU A 5 7.62 -21.01 21.60
C LEU A 5 7.98 -19.51 21.69
N SER A 6 9.07 -19.15 22.37
CA SER A 6 9.59 -17.77 22.47
C SER A 6 10.54 -17.34 21.34
N GLN A 7 10.85 -18.22 20.37
CA GLN A 7 11.77 -17.92 19.25
C GLN A 7 11.18 -18.18 17.85
N ASN A 8 9.85 -18.24 17.70
CA ASN A 8 9.29 -18.29 16.35
C ASN A 8 9.16 -16.87 15.76
N ILE A 9 9.90 -16.62 14.68
CA ILE A 9 10.00 -15.32 13.99
C ILE A 9 8.63 -14.77 13.62
N VAL A 10 7.68 -15.65 13.25
CA VAL A 10 6.32 -15.22 12.86
C VAL A 10 5.56 -14.56 14.01
N PHE A 11 5.89 -14.83 15.27
CA PHE A 11 5.28 -14.17 16.43
C PHE A 11 6.10 -13.00 16.98
N SER A 12 7.18 -12.60 16.29
CA SER A 12 7.98 -11.46 16.71
C SER A 12 7.16 -10.17 16.69
N LYS A 13 7.54 -9.22 17.55
CA LYS A 13 6.83 -7.94 17.68
C LYS A 13 6.63 -7.22 16.33
N ASN A 14 7.68 -7.16 15.51
CA ASN A 14 7.62 -6.46 14.23
C ASN A 14 6.65 -7.14 13.26
N VAL A 15 6.63 -8.48 13.22
CA VAL A 15 5.68 -9.24 12.38
C VAL A 15 4.25 -9.01 12.85
N VAL A 16 3.97 -9.11 14.15
CA VAL A 16 2.63 -8.87 14.69
C VAL A 16 2.15 -7.45 14.41
N GLU A 17 3.02 -6.45 14.55
CA GLU A 17 2.70 -5.06 14.22
C GLU A 17 2.48 -4.85 12.72
N PHE A 18 3.24 -5.53 11.85
CA PHE A 18 3.02 -5.51 10.41
C PHE A 18 1.69 -6.16 10.03
N VAL A 19 1.37 -7.33 10.59
CA VAL A 19 0.08 -8.01 10.39
C VAL A 19 -1.08 -7.10 10.81
N ALA A 20 -0.98 -6.43 11.95
CA ALA A 20 -2.02 -5.52 12.41
C ALA A 20 -2.28 -4.36 11.42
N VAL A 21 -1.22 -3.74 10.90
CA VAL A 21 -1.33 -2.67 9.90
C VAL A 21 -1.83 -3.19 8.56
N GLY A 22 -1.37 -4.37 8.12
CA GLY A 22 -1.85 -5.00 6.91
C GLY A 22 -3.34 -5.35 6.98
N VAL A 23 -3.81 -5.87 8.12
CA VAL A 23 -5.25 -6.13 8.35
C VAL A 23 -6.05 -4.83 8.28
N GLN A 24 -5.55 -3.77 8.89
CA GLN A 24 -6.17 -2.45 8.80
C GLN A 24 -6.22 -1.93 7.35
N PHE A 25 -5.16 -2.14 6.58
CA PHE A 25 -5.08 -1.75 5.17
C PHE A 25 -6.09 -2.51 4.30
N CYS A 26 -6.10 -3.84 4.35
CA CYS A 26 -7.05 -4.65 3.60
C CYS A 26 -8.49 -4.31 3.99
N SER A 27 -8.79 -4.29 5.29
CA SER A 27 -10.13 -3.97 5.78
C SER A 27 -10.58 -2.57 5.36
N PHE A 28 -9.68 -1.59 5.38
CA PHE A 28 -10.00 -0.24 4.91
C PHE A 28 -10.39 -0.24 3.43
N LEU A 29 -9.61 -0.88 2.55
CA LEU A 29 -9.90 -0.94 1.12
C LEU A 29 -11.19 -1.72 0.80
N GLU A 30 -11.47 -2.78 1.55
CA GLU A 30 -12.67 -3.61 1.39
C GLU A 30 -13.97 -2.87 1.81
N THR A 31 -13.87 -1.95 2.80
CA THR A 31 -15.07 -1.46 3.51
C THR A 31 -15.32 0.05 3.45
N TYR A 32 -14.39 0.87 2.94
CA TYR A 32 -14.56 2.33 3.01
C TYR A 32 -15.83 2.82 2.30
N GLU A 33 -16.65 3.63 2.96
CA GLU A 33 -17.86 4.19 2.34
C GLU A 33 -17.53 5.27 1.29
N GLU A 34 -18.53 5.65 0.50
CA GLU A 34 -18.41 6.71 -0.51
C GLU A 34 -17.86 8.00 0.12
N GLN A 35 -16.76 8.50 -0.43
CA GLN A 35 -16.04 9.67 0.05
C GLN A 35 -15.31 10.35 -1.11
N THR A 36 -14.88 11.59 -0.92
CA THR A 36 -14.16 12.32 -1.98
C THR A 36 -12.75 11.75 -2.21
N ALA A 37 -12.19 11.98 -3.39
CA ALA A 37 -10.81 11.62 -3.69
C ALA A 37 -9.81 12.26 -2.69
N THR A 38 -10.07 13.50 -2.26
CA THR A 38 -9.27 14.21 -1.25
C THR A 38 -9.35 13.53 0.12
N ASP A 39 -10.54 13.10 0.56
CA ASP A 39 -10.73 12.42 1.85
C ASP A 39 -10.07 11.05 1.87
N LEU A 40 -10.27 10.26 0.81
CA LEU A 40 -9.64 8.95 0.65
C LEU A 40 -8.11 9.11 0.61
N SER A 41 -7.59 10.07 -0.15
CA SER A 41 -6.15 10.39 -0.17
C SER A 41 -5.63 10.79 1.20
N GLY A 42 -6.38 11.57 1.98
CA GLY A 42 -6.01 11.96 3.34
C GLY A 42 -5.90 10.79 4.32
N LYS A 43 -6.64 9.70 4.09
CA LYS A 43 -6.54 8.46 4.88
C LYS A 43 -5.38 7.60 4.39
N LEU A 44 -5.26 7.37 3.09
CA LEU A 44 -4.21 6.55 2.49
C LEU A 44 -2.81 7.14 2.71
N THR A 45 -2.66 8.46 2.65
CA THR A 45 -1.39 9.17 2.96
C THR A 45 -0.93 9.01 4.41
N LYS A 46 -1.74 8.46 5.31
CA LYS A 46 -1.35 8.09 6.68
C LYS A 46 -1.12 6.59 6.82
N LEU A 47 -1.95 5.78 6.15
CA LEU A 47 -1.91 4.32 6.25
C LEU A 47 -0.73 3.72 5.48
N LEU A 48 -0.48 4.19 4.25
CA LEU A 48 0.60 3.67 3.41
C LEU A 48 1.99 3.90 4.02
N PRO A 49 2.36 5.10 4.54
CA PRO A 49 3.65 5.27 5.20
C PRO A 49 3.83 4.37 6.42
N LEU A 50 2.76 4.11 7.17
CA LEU A 50 2.80 3.19 8.30
C LEU A 50 3.02 1.75 7.85
N LEU A 51 2.31 1.30 6.81
CA LEU A 51 2.50 -0.01 6.20
C LEU A 51 3.93 -0.19 5.69
N TYR A 52 4.45 0.81 4.99
CA TYR A 52 5.84 0.82 4.52
C TYR A 52 6.84 0.72 5.67
N LEU A 53 6.68 1.56 6.71
CA LEU A 53 7.52 1.51 7.89
C LEU A 53 7.48 0.13 8.58
N LYS A 54 6.32 -0.52 8.64
CA LYS A 54 6.25 -1.87 9.20
C LYS A 54 6.89 -2.91 8.30
N GLY A 55 6.77 -2.78 6.98
CA GLY A 55 7.48 -3.62 6.00
C GLY A 55 9.00 -3.52 6.14
N THR A 56 9.55 -2.32 6.34
CA THR A 56 11.02 -2.14 6.53
C THR A 56 11.55 -2.65 7.87
N LEU A 57 10.68 -2.89 8.84
CA LEU A 57 11.04 -3.42 10.16
C LEU A 57 10.90 -4.95 10.23
N LEU A 58 10.44 -5.61 9.17
CA LEU A 58 10.39 -7.06 9.11
C LEU A 58 11.81 -7.65 9.22
N PRO A 59 11.96 -8.80 9.90
CA PRO A 59 13.24 -9.48 9.96
C PRO A 59 13.65 -9.97 8.56
N GLU A 60 14.95 -10.08 8.32
CA GLU A 60 15.44 -10.78 7.14
C GLU A 60 15.04 -12.25 7.21
N LEU A 61 14.56 -12.78 6.07
CA LEU A 61 14.02 -14.12 5.93
C LEU A 61 14.62 -14.76 4.68
N GLU A 62 14.82 -16.07 4.74
CA GLU A 62 15.18 -16.92 3.60
C GLU A 62 14.14 -18.03 3.48
N VAL A 63 13.97 -18.60 2.28
CA VAL A 63 13.13 -19.79 2.07
C VAL A 63 13.62 -20.90 3.00
N GLU A 64 12.73 -21.41 3.86
CA GLU A 64 13.04 -22.46 4.84
C GLU A 64 12.33 -23.77 4.52
N TYR A 65 11.10 -23.69 4.01
CA TYR A 65 10.23 -24.81 3.72
C TYR A 65 9.88 -24.88 2.23
N ASP A 66 9.79 -26.09 1.67
CA ASP A 66 9.28 -26.33 0.31
C ASP A 66 7.73 -26.27 0.30
N ILE A 67 7.20 -25.09 0.67
CA ILE A 67 5.77 -24.80 0.77
C ILE A 67 5.48 -23.57 -0.09
N TYR A 68 4.49 -23.69 -0.96
CA TYR A 68 3.95 -22.55 -1.69
C TYR A 68 2.74 -22.02 -0.92
N PRO A 69 2.78 -20.78 -0.39
CA PRO A 69 1.64 -20.19 0.30
C PRO A 69 0.41 -20.12 -0.60
N GLU A 70 -0.77 -20.27 0.01
CA GLU A 70 -2.03 -20.17 -0.70
C GLU A 70 -2.28 -18.74 -1.22
N VAL A 71 -2.74 -18.63 -2.46
CA VAL A 71 -3.18 -17.37 -3.07
C VAL A 71 -4.69 -17.25 -2.88
N SER A 72 -5.10 -16.36 -1.98
CA SER A 72 -6.50 -16.17 -1.59
C SER A 72 -7.25 -15.14 -2.45
N VAL A 73 -6.54 -14.15 -2.99
CA VAL A 73 -7.13 -13.07 -3.79
C VAL A 73 -7.39 -13.58 -5.19
N THR A 74 -8.67 -13.59 -5.58
CA THR A 74 -9.10 -13.95 -6.93
C THR A 74 -9.07 -12.74 -7.86
N GLU A 75 -9.19 -13.00 -9.17
CA GLU A 75 -9.37 -11.93 -10.17
C GLU A 75 -10.62 -11.09 -9.86
N GLU A 76 -11.71 -11.71 -9.39
CA GLU A 76 -12.92 -10.99 -9.00
C GLU A 76 -12.67 -10.07 -7.79
N ASP A 77 -11.92 -10.55 -6.78
CA ASP A 77 -11.55 -9.72 -5.62
C ASP A 77 -10.67 -8.55 -6.04
N TYR A 78 -9.68 -8.79 -6.91
CA TYR A 78 -8.79 -7.77 -7.44
C TYR A 78 -9.58 -6.69 -8.21
N GLU A 79 -10.40 -7.09 -9.18
CA GLU A 79 -11.21 -6.18 -10.00
C GLU A 79 -12.23 -5.39 -9.16
N ASN A 80 -12.76 -5.99 -8.10
CA ASN A 80 -13.64 -5.30 -7.15
C ASN A 80 -12.89 -4.14 -6.45
N ILE A 81 -11.66 -4.36 -6.00
CA ILE A 81 -10.83 -3.31 -5.37
C ILE A 81 -10.47 -2.22 -6.38
N VAL A 82 -10.01 -2.59 -7.58
CA VAL A 82 -9.68 -1.65 -8.66
C VAL A 82 -10.90 -0.78 -9.00
N THR A 83 -12.03 -1.41 -9.31
CA THR A 83 -13.26 -0.69 -9.69
C THR A 83 -13.72 0.26 -8.61
N ARG A 84 -13.67 -0.15 -7.34
CA ARG A 84 -14.06 0.69 -6.20
C ARG A 84 -13.15 1.92 -6.10
N LEU A 85 -11.85 1.73 -6.15
CA LEU A 85 -10.87 2.82 -6.09
C LEU A 85 -10.98 3.77 -7.29
N TYR A 86 -11.07 3.21 -8.50
CA TYR A 86 -11.27 3.99 -9.72
C TYR A 86 -12.55 4.81 -9.67
N SER A 87 -13.64 4.26 -9.12
CA SER A 87 -14.90 5.00 -8.97
C SER A 87 -14.77 6.24 -8.06
N THR A 88 -13.79 6.25 -7.15
CA THR A 88 -13.49 7.37 -6.27
C THR A 88 -12.53 8.37 -6.92
N PHE A 89 -11.44 7.89 -7.54
CA PHE A 89 -10.40 8.76 -8.11
C PHE A 89 -10.72 9.28 -9.51
N LYS A 90 -11.41 8.51 -10.36
CA LYS A 90 -11.85 8.89 -11.70
C LYS A 90 -10.71 9.51 -12.53
N SER A 91 -10.85 10.78 -12.94
CA SER A 91 -9.84 11.54 -13.69
C SER A 91 -8.50 11.66 -12.97
N ASN A 92 -8.48 11.51 -11.65
CA ASN A 92 -7.30 11.65 -10.81
C ASN A 92 -6.59 10.32 -10.59
N ASP A 93 -7.11 9.22 -11.14
CA ASP A 93 -6.55 7.89 -10.97
C ASP A 93 -5.21 7.73 -11.69
N THR A 94 -4.98 8.47 -12.78
CA THR A 94 -3.76 8.38 -13.56
C THR A 94 -2.69 9.35 -13.08
N TYR A 95 -1.45 8.87 -12.95
CA TYR A 95 -0.29 9.70 -12.65
C TYR A 95 0.92 9.31 -13.51
N LEU A 96 1.88 10.22 -13.69
CA LEU A 96 3.12 9.93 -14.42
C LEU A 96 4.09 9.15 -13.54
N GLU A 97 4.51 7.97 -14.00
CA GLU A 97 5.54 7.17 -13.39
C GLU A 97 6.91 7.59 -13.94
N VAL A 98 7.80 8.04 -13.06
CA VAL A 98 9.09 8.65 -13.43
C VAL A 98 10.28 7.81 -12.96
N PHE A 99 10.05 6.71 -12.24
CA PHE A 99 11.10 5.88 -11.64
C PHE A 99 11.30 4.53 -12.34
N LEU A 100 10.62 4.25 -13.45
CA LEU A 100 10.87 3.03 -14.24
C LEU A 100 12.24 3.12 -14.93
N GLU A 101 13.04 2.05 -14.94
CA GLU A 101 14.31 2.04 -15.70
C GLU A 101 14.09 2.36 -17.18
N ASP A 102 12.96 1.92 -17.72
CA ASP A 102 12.54 2.17 -19.10
C ASP A 102 12.26 3.65 -19.40
N MET A 103 11.97 4.48 -18.40
CA MET A 103 11.88 5.94 -18.58
C MET A 103 13.16 6.55 -19.13
N LYS A 104 14.30 5.97 -18.77
CA LYS A 104 15.60 6.46 -19.23
C LYS A 104 15.74 6.43 -20.75
N TYR A 105 14.96 5.59 -21.42
CA TYR A 105 15.00 5.39 -22.86
C TYR A 105 13.63 5.58 -23.55
N SER A 106 12.59 5.97 -22.80
CA SER A 106 11.24 6.17 -23.33
C SER A 106 11.05 7.60 -23.83
N ASP A 107 10.56 7.74 -25.07
CA ASP A 107 10.16 9.03 -25.65
C ASP A 107 8.77 9.50 -25.18
N THR A 108 7.98 8.61 -24.54
CA THR A 108 6.64 8.90 -24.05
C THR A 108 6.53 8.75 -22.53
N PRO A 109 5.82 9.66 -21.84
CA PRO A 109 5.50 9.48 -20.43
C PRO A 109 4.75 8.15 -20.21
N ILE A 110 5.15 7.41 -19.18
CA ILE A 110 4.55 6.16 -18.75
C ILE A 110 3.57 6.56 -17.67
N SER A 111 2.31 6.24 -17.90
CA SER A 111 1.24 6.46 -16.95
C SER A 111 1.08 5.22 -16.07
N ALA A 112 0.83 5.44 -14.79
CA ALA A 112 0.42 4.44 -13.83
C ALA A 112 -0.94 4.82 -13.23
N SER A 113 -1.62 3.85 -12.62
CA SER A 113 -2.94 4.00 -12.02
C SER A 113 -2.86 3.84 -10.50
N ILE A 114 -3.46 4.78 -9.75
CA ILE A 114 -3.61 4.71 -8.30
C ILE A 114 -4.40 3.47 -7.90
N SER A 115 -5.50 3.19 -8.60
CA SER A 115 -6.36 2.04 -8.31
C SER A 115 -5.66 0.70 -8.54
N GLU A 116 -4.93 0.56 -9.65
CA GLU A 116 -4.12 -0.65 -9.92
C GLU A 116 -2.99 -0.80 -8.90
N ASP A 117 -2.21 0.25 -8.63
CA ASP A 117 -1.09 0.13 -7.69
C ASP A 117 -1.55 -0.20 -6.25
N LEU A 118 -2.67 0.37 -5.80
CA LEU A 118 -3.27 0.02 -4.51
C LEU A 118 -3.81 -1.41 -4.50
N ALA A 119 -4.37 -1.90 -5.61
CA ALA A 119 -4.86 -3.26 -5.74
C ALA A 119 -3.72 -4.29 -5.77
N ASP A 120 -2.60 -3.97 -6.43
CA ASP A 120 -1.38 -4.78 -6.41
C ASP A 120 -0.83 -4.93 -4.99
N ILE A 121 -0.73 -3.82 -4.24
CA ILE A 121 -0.31 -3.86 -2.83
C ILE A 121 -1.32 -4.66 -2.00
N TYR A 122 -2.62 -4.47 -2.23
CA TYR A 122 -3.68 -5.23 -1.56
C TYR A 122 -3.53 -6.73 -1.78
N GLN A 123 -3.21 -7.16 -3.01
CA GLN A 123 -3.08 -8.57 -3.35
C GLN A 123 -2.03 -9.28 -2.49
N ASP A 124 -0.81 -8.73 -2.40
CA ASP A 124 0.25 -9.29 -1.57
C ASP A 124 -0.10 -9.34 -0.09
N ILE A 125 -0.58 -8.21 0.44
CA ILE A 125 -0.87 -8.08 1.87
C ILE A 125 -2.04 -9.00 2.26
N LYS A 126 -3.07 -9.09 1.41
CA LYS A 126 -4.24 -9.94 1.66
C LYS A 126 -3.88 -11.41 1.59
N ASN A 127 -3.13 -11.84 0.57
CA ASN A 127 -2.65 -13.23 0.45
C ASN A 127 -1.86 -13.64 1.69
N PHE A 128 -0.91 -12.80 2.11
CA PHE A 128 -0.15 -13.02 3.33
C PHE A 128 -1.06 -13.18 4.56
N ILE A 129 -1.96 -12.23 4.78
CA ILE A 129 -2.85 -12.23 5.96
C ILE A 129 -3.77 -13.44 5.98
N SER A 130 -4.32 -13.82 4.84
CA SER A 130 -5.19 -15.00 4.71
C SER A 130 -4.48 -16.27 5.15
N VAL A 131 -3.22 -16.46 4.74
CA VAL A 131 -2.41 -17.60 5.20
C VAL A 131 -2.01 -17.43 6.67
N TYR A 132 -1.62 -16.22 7.08
CA TYR A 132 -1.17 -15.96 8.44
C TYR A 132 -2.26 -16.28 9.49
N GLN A 133 -3.52 -16.02 9.16
CA GLN A 133 -4.68 -16.29 10.02
C GLN A 133 -4.96 -17.79 10.25
N GLN A 134 -4.43 -18.68 9.41
CA GLN A 134 -4.60 -20.13 9.56
C GLN A 134 -3.83 -20.67 10.77
N GLY A 135 -2.80 -19.96 11.24
CA GLY A 135 -2.06 -20.31 12.46
C GLY A 135 -1.15 -21.53 12.31
N LEU A 136 -0.74 -21.86 11.09
CA LEU A 136 0.20 -22.95 10.79
C LEU A 136 1.61 -22.35 10.60
N ASP A 137 2.47 -22.51 11.61
CA ASP A 137 3.78 -21.84 11.69
C ASP A 137 4.61 -21.88 10.38
N GLU A 138 4.71 -23.04 9.73
CA GLU A 138 5.50 -23.23 8.50
C GLU A 138 4.92 -22.44 7.32
N THR A 139 3.59 -22.45 7.14
CA THR A 139 2.95 -21.70 6.04
C THR A 139 2.94 -20.20 6.32
N MET A 140 2.82 -19.80 7.60
CA MET A 140 2.95 -18.41 8.03
C MET A 140 4.34 -17.86 7.71
N TYR A 141 5.38 -18.65 7.94
CA TYR A 141 6.77 -18.27 7.67
C TYR A 141 6.98 -18.04 6.17
N GLU A 142 6.60 -19.01 5.32
CA GLU A 142 6.78 -18.87 3.86
C GLU A 142 5.92 -17.75 3.27
N ALA A 143 4.72 -17.53 3.80
CA ALA A 143 3.88 -16.40 3.39
C ALA A 143 4.50 -15.05 3.77
N LEU A 144 5.11 -14.96 4.97
CA LEU A 144 5.83 -13.77 5.40
C LEU A 144 7.06 -13.51 4.52
N PHE A 145 7.85 -14.55 4.24
CA PHE A 145 8.99 -14.49 3.33
C PHE A 145 8.56 -13.98 1.95
N THR A 146 7.55 -14.61 1.35
CA THR A 146 7.05 -14.24 0.01
C THR A 146 6.58 -12.78 -0.04
N CYS A 147 5.79 -12.35 0.96
CA CYS A 147 5.32 -10.97 1.06
C CYS A 147 6.47 -9.97 1.22
N TYR A 148 7.47 -10.30 2.04
CA TYR A 148 8.64 -9.46 2.25
C TYR A 148 9.59 -9.44 1.04
N ASP A 149 9.71 -10.53 0.30
CA ASP A 149 10.50 -10.54 -0.93
C ASP A 149 9.82 -9.69 -2.02
N ASN A 150 8.50 -9.85 -2.18
CA ASN A 150 7.69 -9.01 -3.05
C ASN A 150 7.72 -7.52 -2.66
N PHE A 151 7.88 -7.21 -1.37
CA PHE A 151 8.06 -5.83 -0.89
C PHE A 151 9.33 -5.20 -1.48
N LYS A 152 10.44 -5.93 -1.40
CA LYS A 152 11.74 -5.51 -1.92
C LYS A 152 11.74 -5.46 -3.44
N LEU A 153 11.05 -6.41 -4.09
CA LEU A 153 11.03 -6.56 -5.54
C LEU A 153 10.09 -5.56 -6.24
N TYR A 154 8.89 -5.31 -5.71
CA TYR A 154 7.92 -4.46 -6.41
C TYR A 154 6.94 -3.68 -5.52
N TRP A 155 6.19 -4.28 -4.59
CA TRP A 155 5.04 -3.58 -4.00
C TRP A 155 5.47 -2.46 -3.06
N GLY A 156 6.66 -2.55 -2.46
CA GLY A 156 7.26 -1.46 -1.70
C GLY A 156 7.54 -0.22 -2.56
N GLN A 157 7.95 -0.41 -3.82
CA GLN A 157 8.15 0.68 -4.77
C GLN A 157 6.80 1.25 -5.25
N LYS A 158 5.82 0.39 -5.58
CA LYS A 158 4.46 0.82 -5.91
C LYS A 158 3.85 1.68 -4.81
N LEU A 159 4.05 1.30 -3.55
CA LEU A 159 3.56 2.05 -2.39
C LEU A 159 4.09 3.48 -2.37
N VAL A 160 5.40 3.69 -2.53
CA VAL A 160 5.96 5.04 -2.49
C VAL A 160 5.59 5.86 -3.73
N ASN A 161 5.38 5.21 -4.88
CA ASN A 161 4.92 5.86 -6.10
C ASN A 161 3.48 6.38 -5.95
N VAL A 162 2.57 5.51 -5.49
CA VAL A 162 1.17 5.90 -5.27
C VAL A 162 1.03 6.91 -4.12
N LEU A 163 1.88 6.82 -3.08
CA LEU A 163 1.90 7.82 -2.00
C LEU A 163 2.17 9.23 -2.52
N ARG A 164 3.07 9.38 -3.50
CA ARG A 164 3.35 10.67 -4.16
C ARG A 164 2.13 11.18 -4.92
N ALA A 165 1.45 10.31 -5.67
CA ALA A 165 0.23 10.68 -6.41
C ALA A 165 -0.88 11.13 -5.46
N LEU A 166 -1.13 10.36 -4.40
CA LEU A 166 -2.12 10.68 -3.35
C LEU A 166 -1.79 11.98 -2.61
N HIS A 167 -0.51 12.26 -2.36
CA HIS A 167 -0.08 13.52 -1.77
C HIS A 167 -0.46 14.72 -2.67
N SER A 168 -0.23 14.62 -3.98
CA SER A 168 -0.62 15.65 -4.94
C SER A 168 -2.14 15.88 -4.95
N ILE A 169 -2.95 14.82 -4.93
CA ILE A 169 -4.41 14.95 -4.86
C ILE A 169 -4.82 15.66 -3.56
N ARG A 170 -4.18 15.31 -2.43
CA ARG A 170 -4.56 15.83 -1.12
C ARG A 170 -4.20 17.29 -0.89
N TYR A 171 -3.07 17.76 -1.43
CA TYR A 171 -2.48 19.06 -1.09
C TYR A 171 -2.30 20.01 -2.27
N THR A 172 -2.45 19.53 -3.51
CA THR A 172 -2.31 20.37 -4.72
C THR A 172 -3.64 20.57 -5.43
N MET A 173 -4.53 19.58 -5.44
CA MET A 173 -5.85 19.71 -6.10
C MET A 173 -6.92 20.42 -5.25
N THR A 174 -6.60 20.77 -3.99
CA THR A 174 -7.46 21.61 -3.15
C THR A 174 -7.42 23.08 -3.55
N ASP A 175 -6.34 23.54 -4.19
CA ASP A 175 -6.20 24.96 -4.58
C ASP A 175 -7.06 25.32 -5.81
N ASP A 176 -7.44 24.34 -6.64
CA ASP A 176 -8.22 24.59 -7.86
C ASP A 176 -9.75 24.54 -7.64
N ASN A 177 -10.22 24.15 -6.45
CA ASN A 177 -11.66 24.10 -6.11
C ASN A 177 -12.07 25.09 -5.00
N GLU A 178 -11.14 25.91 -4.51
CA GLU A 178 -11.42 27.07 -3.66
C GLU A 178 -11.40 28.37 -4.49
N GLU A 179 -12.24 28.45 -5.53
CA GLU A 179 -12.75 29.76 -5.95
C GLU A 179 -13.84 30.19 -4.94
N ASP A 180 -13.46 30.73 -3.78
CA ASP A 180 -14.16 31.88 -3.17
C ASP A 180 -13.37 32.56 -2.02
N ASP A 181 -13.16 33.86 -2.20
CA ASP A 181 -13.00 34.93 -1.20
C ASP A 181 -12.11 34.71 0.04
N SER A 182 -10.82 35.03 -0.09
CA SER A 182 -10.19 36.21 0.54
C SER A 182 -8.66 36.10 0.50
N LEU A 183 -8.02 36.84 -0.40
CA LEU A 183 -6.62 37.23 -0.17
C LEU A 183 -6.61 38.14 1.07
N PRO A 184 -5.91 37.80 2.16
CA PRO A 184 -5.57 38.81 3.14
C PRO A 184 -4.60 39.77 2.46
N GLU A 185 -5.09 40.96 2.11
CA GLU A 185 -4.22 42.10 1.92
C GLU A 185 -3.40 42.26 3.20
N ASN A 186 -2.08 42.10 3.03
CA ASN A 186 -0.99 42.55 3.90
C ASN A 186 -0.18 41.42 4.57
N ILE A 187 0.87 40.98 3.87
CA ILE A 187 2.16 40.70 4.52
C ILE A 187 3.22 41.58 3.85
N GLN A 188 3.12 42.88 4.08
CA GLN A 188 4.28 43.75 4.25
C GLN A 188 4.39 44.08 5.75
N ALA A 189 5.15 43.28 6.48
CA ALA A 189 5.98 43.73 7.60
C ALA A 189 6.82 42.56 8.10
N GLU A 190 8.13 42.68 7.88
CA GLU A 190 9.22 42.34 8.79
C GLU A 190 8.88 41.40 9.96
N TRP A 191 9.44 40.18 9.96
CA TRP A 191 10.39 39.60 10.93
C TRP A 191 10.85 38.22 10.43
#